data_AF-A0A2D3WRX0-F1
#
_entry.id   AF-A0A2D3WRX0-F1
#
_cell.length_a   1.000
_cell.length_b   1.000
_cell.length_c   1.000
_cell.angle_alpha   90.00
_cell.angle_beta   90.00
_cell.angle_gamma   90.00
#
_symmetry.space_group_name_H-M   'P 1'
#
loop_
_entity.id
_entity.type
_entity.pdbx_description
1 polymer ?
#
loop_
_entity_poly.entity_id
_entity_poly.type
_entity_poly.pdbx_seq_one_letter_code
_entity_poly.pdbx_strand_id
1 'polypeptide(L)'
;MFKIIKRNILKMFREFLVYHHSSMEYRAKILTLMVSSDGAIDECEKQKLKEIACRIYNEDTQRAELLVDTVMEYHNKIITRNGLDFDHLVWQVAKETKEVRRFVQKIDLELLKELHECAADDEENYLFQERILEFLEDLKEEYGKKDNAKI
;
A
#
# COMPACT_ATOMS: atom_id res chain seq x y z
N MET A 1 15.15 19.54 11.39
CA MET A 1 14.01 18.70 11.82
C MET A 1 14.02 17.28 11.24
N PHE A 2 14.49 17.05 10.00
CA PHE A 2 14.54 15.71 9.37
C PHE A 2 15.37 14.62 10.08
N LYS A 3 16.38 14.97 10.90
CA LYS A 3 17.25 13.98 11.57
C LYS A 3 16.59 13.28 12.79
N ILE A 4 15.59 13.89 13.41
CA ILE A 4 14.91 13.33 14.59
C ILE A 4 13.87 12.29 14.15
N ILE A 5 13.21 12.54 13.03
CA ILE A 5 12.18 11.68 12.44
C ILE A 5 12.78 10.31 12.03
N LYS A 6 13.92 10.31 11.31
CA LYS A 6 14.63 9.07 10.92
C LYS A 6 14.99 8.15 12.10
N ARG A 7 15.27 8.71 13.29
CA ARG A 7 15.73 7.93 14.45
C ARG A 7 14.59 7.30 15.23
N ASN A 8 13.39 7.88 15.18
CA ASN A 8 12.19 7.28 15.78
C ASN A 8 11.62 6.17 14.88
N ILE A 9 11.65 6.34 13.55
CA ILE A 9 11.21 5.31 12.58
C ILE A 9 12.00 4.01 12.76
N LEU A 10 13.33 4.07 12.78
CA LEU A 10 14.19 2.88 12.97
C LEU A 10 14.02 2.17 14.33
N LYS A 11 13.58 2.90 15.36
CA LYS A 11 13.27 2.32 16.68
C LYS A 11 11.89 1.67 16.69
N MET A 12 10.91 2.32 16.07
CA MET A 12 9.56 1.77 15.92
C MET A 12 9.61 0.46 15.13
N PHE A 13 10.24 0.44 13.94
CA PHE A 13 10.38 -0.79 13.15
C PHE A 13 11.04 -1.95 13.92
N ARG A 14 12.00 -1.68 14.82
CA ARG A 14 12.69 -2.74 15.58
C ARG A 14 11.85 -3.36 16.71
N GLU A 15 10.91 -2.61 17.29
CA GLU A 15 9.96 -3.11 18.29
C GLU A 15 8.63 -3.57 17.67
N PHE A 16 8.28 -3.07 16.48
CA PHE A 16 6.97 -3.22 15.82
C PHE A 16 6.90 -4.37 14.81
N LEU A 17 8.00 -4.70 14.12
CA LEU A 17 8.10 -5.83 13.17
C LEU A 17 7.96 -7.21 13.83
N VAL A 18 8.00 -7.29 15.16
CA VAL A 18 8.12 -8.57 15.85
C VAL A 18 6.78 -9.29 16.04
N TYR A 19 5.60 -8.63 16.11
CA TYR A 19 4.38 -9.41 16.44
C TYR A 19 2.97 -8.90 16.04
N HIS A 20 2.72 -7.63 15.67
CA HIS A 20 1.31 -7.11 15.70
C HIS A 20 0.76 -6.31 14.50
N HIS A 21 1.50 -6.05 13.42
CA HIS A 21 1.06 -5.07 12.39
C HIS A 21 0.86 -5.60 10.96
N SER A 22 0.68 -6.91 10.81
CA SER A 22 0.47 -7.56 9.51
C SER A 22 -0.58 -6.87 8.60
N SER A 23 -1.67 -6.34 9.17
CA SER A 23 -2.69 -5.62 8.38
C SER A 23 -2.28 -4.22 7.92
N MET A 24 -1.43 -3.51 8.68
CA MET A 24 -0.95 -2.18 8.30
C MET A 24 0.10 -2.29 7.21
N GLU A 25 1.05 -3.22 7.38
CA GLU A 25 2.07 -3.52 6.38
C GLU A 25 1.43 -3.95 5.05
N TYR A 26 0.43 -4.83 5.10
CA TYR A 26 -0.27 -5.26 3.89
C TYR A 26 -0.97 -4.10 3.18
N ARG A 27 -1.62 -3.18 3.92
CA ARG A 27 -2.19 -1.95 3.34
C ARG A 27 -1.12 -1.05 2.72
N ALA A 28 0.03 -0.90 3.39
CA ALA A 28 1.14 -0.13 2.87
C ALA A 28 1.66 -0.73 1.55
N LYS A 29 1.75 -2.06 1.43
CA LYS A 29 2.17 -2.73 0.19
C LYS A 29 1.22 -2.43 -0.97
N ILE A 30 -0.09 -2.54 -0.75
CA ILE A 30 -1.10 -2.22 -1.78
C ILE A 30 -0.97 -0.76 -2.22
N LEU A 31 -0.89 0.18 -1.28
CA LEU A 31 -0.75 1.60 -1.59
C LEU A 31 0.57 1.88 -2.32
N THR A 32 1.65 1.19 -1.94
CA THR A 32 2.96 1.30 -2.60
C THR A 32 2.91 0.81 -4.04
N LEU A 33 2.16 -0.26 -4.34
CA LEU A 33 1.98 -0.72 -5.72
C LEU A 33 1.39 0.39 -6.60
N MET A 34 0.39 1.12 -6.10
CA MET A 34 -0.23 2.21 -6.85
C MET A 34 0.71 3.39 -7.10
N VAL A 35 1.46 3.84 -6.10
CA VAL A 35 2.26 5.08 -6.18
C VAL A 35 3.71 4.89 -6.61
N SER A 36 4.16 3.66 -6.84
CA SER A 36 5.55 3.36 -7.23
C SER A 36 5.70 2.97 -8.69
N SER A 37 4.72 3.34 -9.52
CA SER A 37 4.65 3.09 -10.95
C SER A 37 5.58 3.97 -11.78
N ASP A 38 5.73 5.26 -11.43
CA ASP A 38 6.55 6.25 -12.17
C ASP A 38 7.80 6.73 -11.40
N GLY A 39 8.30 5.91 -10.47
CA GLY A 39 9.58 6.14 -9.80
C GLY A 39 9.65 7.31 -8.79
N ALA A 40 8.85 8.37 -8.90
CA ALA A 40 8.74 9.40 -7.87
C ALA A 40 7.27 9.69 -7.56
N ILE A 41 6.91 9.64 -6.28
CA ILE A 41 5.55 9.97 -5.84
C ILE A 41 5.32 11.48 -6.03
N ASP A 42 4.32 11.83 -6.85
CA ASP A 42 3.99 13.22 -7.15
C ASP A 42 3.21 13.90 -5.99
N GLU A 43 2.86 15.18 -6.15
CA GLU A 43 2.13 15.91 -5.11
C GLU A 43 0.63 15.53 -5.01
N CYS A 44 0.01 15.13 -6.11
CA CYS A 44 -1.36 14.61 -6.11
C CYS A 44 -1.43 13.30 -5.31
N GLU A 45 -0.55 12.35 -5.62
CA GLU A 45 -0.45 11.06 -4.95
C GLU A 45 -0.13 11.23 -3.48
N LYS A 46 0.80 12.12 -3.11
CA LYS A 46 1.09 12.43 -1.69
C LYS A 46 -0.13 12.94 -0.95
N GLN A 47 -0.92 13.82 -1.57
CA GLN A 47 -2.11 14.38 -0.95
C GLN A 47 -3.19 13.30 -0.78
N LYS A 48 -3.51 12.57 -1.85
CA LYS A 48 -4.48 11.47 -1.84
C LYS A 48 -4.08 10.37 -0.86
N LEU A 49 -2.80 10.00 -0.80
CA LEU A 49 -2.28 9.01 0.13
C LEU A 49 -2.55 9.39 1.60
N LYS A 50 -2.37 10.65 1.96
CA LYS A 50 -2.68 11.15 3.32
C LYS A 50 -4.18 11.07 3.61
N GLU A 51 -5.02 11.51 2.68
CA GLU A 51 -6.48 11.48 2.81
C GLU A 51 -7.02 10.04 2.94
N ILE A 52 -6.49 9.13 2.12
CA ILE A 52 -6.79 7.69 2.19
C ILE A 52 -6.35 7.12 3.54
N ALA A 53 -5.14 7.44 4.01
CA ALA A 53 -4.64 6.95 5.28
C ALA A 53 -5.48 7.41 6.48
N CYS A 54 -5.93 8.67 6.50
CA CYS A 54 -6.85 9.20 7.52
C CYS A 54 -8.19 8.45 7.50
N ARG A 55 -8.78 8.23 6.32
CA ARG A 55 -10.05 7.48 6.18
C ARG A 55 -9.91 6.02 6.61
N ILE A 56 -8.83 5.34 6.25
CA ILE A 56 -8.56 3.95 6.64
C ILE A 56 -8.55 3.78 8.17
N TYR A 57 -8.11 4.80 8.91
CA TYR A 57 -7.98 4.78 10.36
C TYR A 57 -8.95 5.71 11.10
N ASN A 58 -10.02 6.17 10.44
CA ASN A 58 -11.06 7.02 11.03
C ASN A 58 -10.49 8.25 11.77
N GLU A 59 -9.62 9.01 11.10
CA GLU A 59 -8.98 10.22 11.65
C GLU A 59 -8.02 9.98 12.83
N ASP A 60 -7.63 8.72 13.11
CA ASP A 60 -6.49 8.42 13.97
C ASP A 60 -5.20 8.83 13.24
N THR A 61 -4.78 10.07 13.50
CA THR A 61 -3.63 10.71 12.84
C THR A 61 -2.33 9.95 13.04
N GLN A 62 -2.11 9.35 14.21
CA GLN A 62 -0.88 8.58 14.47
C GLN A 62 -0.79 7.34 13.59
N ARG A 63 -1.89 6.61 13.44
CA ARG A 63 -1.93 5.41 12.58
C ARG A 63 -1.90 5.77 11.11
N ALA A 64 -2.55 6.87 10.73
CA ALA A 64 -2.51 7.40 9.37
C ALA A 64 -1.09 7.82 8.98
N GLU A 65 -0.41 8.60 9.82
CA GLU A 65 0.99 9.01 9.63
C GLU A 65 1.91 7.79 9.51
N LEU A 66 1.73 6.78 10.36
CA LEU A 66 2.53 5.57 10.30
C LEU A 66 2.33 4.78 9.00
N LEU A 67 1.10 4.73 8.47
CA LEU A 67 0.83 4.10 7.18
C LEU A 67 1.51 4.86 6.04
N VAL A 68 1.40 6.19 6.02
CA VAL A 68 2.08 7.03 5.03
C VAL A 68 3.60 6.82 5.09
N ASP A 69 4.19 6.89 6.29
CA ASP A 69 5.63 6.66 6.48
C ASP A 69 6.07 5.28 5.98
N THR A 70 5.26 4.25 6.20
CA THR A 70 5.54 2.88 5.75
C THR A 70 5.50 2.78 4.22
N VAL A 71 4.52 3.42 3.57
CA VAL A 71 4.44 3.50 2.09
C VAL A 71 5.67 4.21 1.54
N MET A 72 6.04 5.35 2.12
CA MET A 72 7.24 6.09 1.72
C MET A 72 8.51 5.25 1.90
N GLU A 73 8.60 4.44 2.96
CA GLU A 73 9.73 3.53 3.15
C GLU A 73 9.80 2.45 2.06
N TYR A 74 8.68 1.80 1.73
CA TYR A 74 8.66 0.79 0.68
C TYR A 74 8.96 1.38 -0.69
N HIS A 75 8.37 2.52 -1.03
CA HIS A 75 8.69 3.26 -2.25
C HIS A 75 10.20 3.55 -2.32
N ASN A 76 10.77 4.13 -1.26
CA ASN A 76 12.21 4.40 -1.17
C ASN A 76 13.05 3.14 -1.38
N LYS A 77 12.66 2.00 -0.81
CA LYS A 77 13.36 0.72 -1.02
C LYS A 77 13.32 0.28 -2.48
N ILE A 78 12.18 0.43 -3.16
CA ILE A 78 12.02 0.10 -4.59
C ILE A 78 12.93 0.98 -5.45
N ILE A 79 12.84 2.31 -5.30
CA ILE A 79 13.55 3.25 -6.17
C ILE A 79 15.06 3.25 -5.94
N THR A 80 15.50 2.91 -4.72
CA THR A 80 16.92 2.75 -4.39
C THR A 80 17.43 1.31 -4.57
N ARG A 81 16.57 0.39 -5.01
CA ARG A 81 16.86 -1.06 -5.15
C ARG A 81 17.45 -1.67 -3.88
N ASN A 82 16.92 -1.28 -2.73
CA ASN A 82 17.42 -1.64 -1.42
C ASN A 82 16.53 -2.70 -0.75
N GLY A 83 16.74 -3.97 -1.13
CA GLY A 83 16.11 -5.13 -0.48
C GLY A 83 14.61 -5.32 -0.76
N LEU A 84 14.02 -4.48 -1.62
CA LEU A 84 12.68 -4.63 -2.17
C LEU A 84 12.71 -4.11 -3.62
N ASP A 85 12.21 -4.88 -4.56
CA ASP A 85 11.89 -4.44 -5.92
C ASP A 85 10.37 -4.57 -6.15
N PHE A 86 9.89 -4.01 -7.27
CA PHE A 86 8.47 -3.95 -7.57
C PHE A 86 7.85 -5.35 -7.77
N ASP A 87 8.53 -6.24 -8.50
CA ASP A 87 8.05 -7.61 -8.73
C ASP A 87 7.94 -8.41 -7.43
N HIS A 88 8.90 -8.20 -6.52
CA HIS A 88 8.86 -8.79 -5.19
C HIS A 88 7.68 -8.26 -4.37
N LEU A 89 7.34 -6.97 -4.48
CA LEU A 89 6.18 -6.38 -3.82
C LEU A 89 4.87 -7.00 -4.36
N VAL A 90 4.74 -7.14 -5.68
CA VAL A 90 3.59 -7.81 -6.33
C VAL A 90 3.45 -9.24 -5.79
N TRP A 91 4.55 -9.99 -5.76
CA TRP A 91 4.57 -11.35 -5.22
C TRP A 91 4.16 -11.42 -3.75
N GLN A 92 4.67 -10.49 -2.91
CA GLN A 92 4.30 -10.41 -1.50
C GLN A 92 2.80 -10.18 -1.32
N VAL A 93 2.21 -9.26 -2.08
CA VAL A 93 0.77 -8.96 -2.03
C VAL A 93 -0.05 -10.19 -2.44
N ALA A 94 0.27 -10.83 -3.55
CA ALA A 94 -0.42 -12.04 -3.99
C ALA A 94 -0.35 -13.16 -2.94
N LYS A 95 0.86 -13.43 -2.42
CA LYS A 95 1.10 -14.44 -1.41
C LYS A 95 0.32 -14.16 -0.12
N GLU A 96 0.41 -12.95 0.41
CA GLU A 96 -0.25 -12.57 1.67
C GLU A 96 -1.78 -12.54 1.55
N THR A 97 -2.32 -12.14 0.39
CA THR A 97 -3.77 -12.24 0.12
C THR A 97 -4.25 -13.68 0.23
N LYS A 98 -3.50 -14.60 -0.38
CA LYS A 98 -3.79 -16.02 -0.38
C LYS A 98 -3.66 -16.66 1.01
N GLU A 99 -2.59 -16.33 1.74
CA GLU A 99 -2.27 -16.94 3.03
C GLU A 99 -3.12 -16.38 4.18
N VAL A 100 -3.45 -15.08 4.14
CA VAL A 100 -4.16 -14.37 5.21
C VAL A 100 -5.48 -13.83 4.68
N ARG A 101 -6.49 -14.71 4.65
CA ARG A 101 -7.82 -14.41 4.10
C ARG A 101 -8.41 -13.04 4.43
N ARG A 102 -8.30 -12.56 5.68
CA ARG A 102 -8.82 -11.24 6.09
C ARG A 102 -8.19 -10.05 5.34
N PHE A 103 -7.08 -10.25 4.65
CA PHE A 103 -6.40 -9.23 3.85
C PHE A 103 -7.13 -8.91 2.56
N VAL A 104 -7.95 -9.84 2.04
CA VAL A 104 -8.80 -9.56 0.88
C VAL A 104 -9.74 -8.36 1.13
N GLN A 105 -10.18 -8.18 2.38
CA GLN A 105 -11.02 -7.06 2.81
C GLN A 105 -10.26 -5.73 2.91
N LYS A 106 -8.94 -5.74 2.76
CA LYS A 106 -8.08 -4.55 2.79
C LYS A 106 -7.78 -4.01 1.40
N ILE A 107 -8.07 -4.79 0.35
CA ILE A 107 -8.06 -4.34 -1.04
C ILE A 107 -9.34 -3.52 -1.26
N ASP A 108 -9.20 -2.21 -1.20
CA ASP A 108 -10.30 -1.25 -1.39
C ASP A 108 -10.13 -0.55 -2.74
N LEU A 109 -10.74 -1.10 -3.77
CA LEU A 109 -10.58 -0.61 -5.14
C LEU A 109 -11.12 0.82 -5.31
N GLU A 110 -12.10 1.23 -4.50
CA GLU A 110 -12.64 2.60 -4.56
C GLU A 110 -11.59 3.60 -4.08
N LEU A 111 -10.95 3.34 -2.93
CA LEU A 111 -9.86 4.18 -2.44
C LEU A 111 -8.65 4.19 -3.37
N LEU A 112 -8.33 3.06 -4.01
CA LEU A 112 -7.17 2.97 -4.91
C LEU A 112 -7.40 3.70 -6.23
N LYS A 113 -8.64 3.73 -6.73
CA LYS A 113 -9.02 4.52 -7.91
C LYS A 113 -8.76 6.02 -7.70
N GLU A 114 -8.84 6.53 -6.48
CA GLU A 114 -8.50 7.92 -6.20
C GLU A 114 -7.01 8.25 -6.36
N LEU A 115 -6.11 7.27 -6.18
CA LEU A 115 -4.70 7.43 -6.54
C LEU A 115 -4.52 7.37 -8.06
N HIS A 116 -5.29 6.51 -8.72
CA HIS A 116 -5.26 6.37 -10.17
C HIS A 116 -5.67 7.65 -10.91
N GLU A 117 -6.58 8.45 -10.34
CA GLU A 117 -6.92 9.79 -10.85
C GLU A 117 -5.71 10.72 -10.99
N CYS A 118 -4.65 10.54 -10.20
CA CYS A 118 -3.44 11.38 -10.30
C CYS A 118 -2.64 11.11 -11.58
N ALA A 119 -2.75 9.92 -12.19
CA ALA A 119 -2.05 9.58 -13.42
C ALA A 119 -2.79 10.02 -14.69
N ALA A 120 -3.89 10.78 -14.60
CA ALA A 120 -4.74 11.11 -15.74
C ALA A 120 -4.01 11.83 -16.90
N ASP A 121 -2.95 12.58 -16.60
CA ASP A 121 -2.15 13.30 -17.58
C ASP A 121 -0.91 12.52 -18.07
N ASP A 122 -0.70 11.29 -17.58
CA ASP A 122 0.39 10.38 -17.96
C ASP A 122 -0.17 9.02 -18.39
N GLU A 123 -0.28 8.82 -19.70
CA GLU A 123 -0.86 7.61 -20.30
C GLU A 123 -0.10 6.32 -19.91
N GLU A 124 1.23 6.37 -19.77
CA GLU A 124 2.02 5.19 -19.41
C GLU A 124 1.78 4.82 -17.95
N ASN A 125 1.83 5.81 -17.05
CA ASN A 125 1.55 5.62 -15.64
C ASN A 125 0.09 5.18 -15.41
N TYR A 126 -0.85 5.78 -16.14
CA TYR A 126 -2.27 5.43 -16.09
C TYR A 126 -2.48 3.95 -16.43
N LEU A 127 -1.98 3.49 -17.58
CA LEU A 127 -2.12 2.09 -18.00
C LEU A 127 -1.43 1.13 -17.02
N PHE A 128 -0.31 1.53 -16.43
CA PHE A 128 0.37 0.71 -15.44
C PHE A 128 -0.44 0.56 -14.15
N GLN A 129 -0.99 1.67 -13.64
CA GLN A 129 -1.87 1.67 -12.46
C GLN A 129 -3.19 0.93 -12.71
N GLU A 130 -3.74 1.00 -13.92
CA GLU A 130 -4.91 0.22 -14.33
C GLU A 130 -4.64 -1.28 -14.21
N ARG A 131 -3.48 -1.77 -14.69
CA ARG A 131 -3.09 -3.18 -14.54
C ARG A 131 -2.89 -3.61 -13.09
N ILE A 132 -2.42 -2.71 -12.22
CA ILE A 132 -2.34 -2.99 -10.78
C ILE A 132 -3.74 -3.14 -10.19
N LEU A 133 -4.68 -2.27 -10.58
CA LEU A 133 -6.07 -2.36 -10.14
C LEU A 133 -6.72 -3.67 -10.59
N GLU A 134 -6.54 -4.07 -11.85
CA GLU A 134 -7.00 -5.36 -12.39
C GLU A 134 -6.41 -6.52 -11.59
N PHE A 135 -5.10 -6.53 -11.37
CA PHE A 135 -4.42 -7.55 -10.55
C PHE A 135 -5.01 -7.65 -9.13
N LEU A 136 -5.26 -6.52 -8.48
CA LEU A 136 -5.83 -6.48 -7.14
C LEU A 136 -7.31 -6.91 -7.11
N GLU A 137 -8.06 -6.60 -8.17
CA GLU A 137 -9.43 -7.05 -8.36
C GLU A 137 -9.49 -8.58 -8.53
N ASP A 138 -8.63 -9.15 -9.38
CA ASP A 138 -8.50 -10.60 -9.57
C ASP A 138 -8.21 -11.32 -8.24
N LEU A 139 -7.26 -10.80 -7.46
CA LEU A 139 -6.98 -11.31 -6.12
C LEU A 139 -8.20 -11.23 -5.19
N LYS A 140 -8.93 -10.11 -5.24
CA LYS A 140 -10.14 -9.91 -4.43
C LYS A 140 -11.24 -10.91 -4.83
N GLU A 141 -11.40 -11.17 -6.11
CA GLU A 141 -12.36 -12.13 -6.64
C GLU A 141 -12.01 -13.58 -6.30
N GLU A 142 -10.75 -13.96 -6.48
CA GLU A 142 -10.26 -15.33 -6.25
C GLU A 142 -10.38 -15.71 -4.76
N TYR A 143 -9.98 -14.80 -3.87
CA TYR A 143 -9.88 -15.08 -2.44
C TYR A 143 -11.06 -14.56 -1.60
N GLY A 144 -11.93 -13.72 -2.16
CA GLY A 144 -13.09 -13.13 -1.47
C GLY A 144 -14.35 -14.02 -1.44
N LYS A 145 -14.52 -14.91 -2.43
CA LYS A 145 -15.78 -15.66 -2.63
C LYS A 145 -16.03 -16.81 -1.63
N LYS A 146 -15.05 -17.22 -0.82
CA LYS A 146 -15.20 -18.38 0.09
C LYS A 146 -16.01 -18.08 1.36
N ASP A 147 -16.38 -16.83 1.66
CA ASP A 147 -17.03 -16.47 2.96
C ASP A 147 -18.55 -16.73 2.95
N ASN A 148 -19.14 -16.96 1.77
CA ASN A 148 -20.59 -17.17 1.62
C ASN A 148 -21.02 -18.65 1.58
N ALA A 149 -20.11 -19.60 1.81
CA ALA A 149 -20.40 -21.04 1.77
C ALA A 149 -20.65 -21.66 3.16
N LYS A 150 -21.23 -20.88 4.08
CA LYS A 150 -21.77 -21.37 5.37
C LYS A 150 -23.12 -20.73 5.63
N ILE A 151 -24.17 -21.28 5.01
CA ILE A 151 -25.56 -21.23 5.48
C ILE A 151 -26.08 -22.65 5.45
#